data_AF-A0A5P1V2G9-F1
#
_entry.id   AF-A0A5P1V2G9-F1
#
_cell.length_a   1.000
_cell.length_b   1.000
_cell.length_c   1.000
_cell.angle_alpha   90.00
_cell.angle_beta   90.00
_cell.angle_gamma   90.00
#
_symmetry.space_group_name_H-M   'P 1'
#
loop_
_entity.id
_entity.type
_entity.pdbx_description
1 polymer ?
#
loop_
_entity_poly.entity_id
_entity_poly.type
_entity_poly.pdbx_seq_one_letter_code
_entity_poly.pdbx_strand_id
1 'polypeptide(L)'
;MEKKNEYEFYSVKPWELKNLRNLTREVFSNIGTEKSRQRLVYDLLNALKTNDRKRFLWLILKNVNNISVEKSEKVKEFAELLSTLQFEHETVENFDKIAYAIVMGIMSGESKTEIGGDSNE
;
A
#
# COMPACT_ATOMS: atom_id res chain seq x y z
N MET A 1 -15.13 -37.09 -1.26
CA MET A 1 -14.20 -36.22 -0.51
C MET A 1 -13.75 -35.14 -1.46
N GLU A 2 -14.39 -33.97 -1.40
CA GLU A 2 -13.94 -32.80 -2.15
C GLU A 2 -12.52 -32.45 -1.69
N LYS A 3 -11.57 -32.44 -2.63
CA LYS A 3 -10.31 -31.76 -2.42
C LYS A 3 -10.66 -30.28 -2.24
N LYS A 4 -10.87 -29.82 -1.01
CA LYS A 4 -10.73 -28.39 -0.69
C LYS A 4 -9.33 -28.03 -1.17
N ASN A 5 -9.26 -27.29 -2.26
CA ASN A 5 -8.04 -26.99 -2.99
C ASN A 5 -6.99 -26.48 -1.99
N GLU A 6 -5.82 -27.10 -1.93
CA GLU A 6 -4.66 -26.58 -1.15
C GLU A 6 -4.38 -25.10 -1.46
N TYR A 7 -4.79 -24.62 -2.65
CA TYR A 7 -4.75 -23.21 -3.08
C TYR A 7 -5.64 -22.25 -2.26
N GLU A 8 -6.72 -22.71 -1.61
CA GLU A 8 -7.51 -21.85 -0.71
C GLU A 8 -6.77 -21.55 0.60
N PHE A 9 -5.79 -22.38 0.99
CA PHE A 9 -5.07 -22.20 2.25
C PHE A 9 -3.97 -21.15 2.13
N TYR A 10 -3.30 -21.08 0.97
CA TYR A 10 -2.22 -20.12 0.71
C TYR A 10 -2.67 -18.83 0.04
N SER A 11 -3.93 -18.72 -0.39
CA SER A 11 -4.44 -17.48 -1.00
C SER A 11 -4.74 -16.43 0.06
N VAL A 12 -4.15 -15.25 -0.14
CA VAL A 12 -4.46 -14.07 0.65
C VAL A 12 -5.96 -13.77 0.56
N LYS A 13 -6.63 -13.48 1.68
CA LYS A 13 -8.08 -13.29 1.68
C LYS A 13 -8.46 -11.89 1.18
N PRO A 14 -9.60 -11.74 0.49
CA PRO A 14 -10.04 -10.43 -0.02
C PRO A 14 -10.19 -9.36 1.06
N TRP A 15 -10.59 -9.73 2.28
CA TRP A 15 -10.75 -8.80 3.39
C TRP A 15 -9.40 -8.30 3.92
N GLU A 16 -8.36 -9.12 3.88
CA GLU A 16 -6.99 -8.72 4.24
C GLU A 16 -6.43 -7.69 3.25
N LEU A 17 -6.64 -7.92 1.96
CA LEU A 17 -6.29 -6.95 0.91
C LEU A 17 -7.05 -5.63 1.08
N LYS A 18 -8.33 -5.71 1.44
CA LYS A 18 -9.15 -4.51 1.71
C LYS A 18 -8.61 -3.74 2.93
N ASN A 19 -8.26 -4.44 4.00
CA ASN A 19 -7.68 -3.85 5.20
C ASN A 19 -6.33 -3.19 4.89
N LEU A 20 -5.44 -3.89 4.19
CA LEU A 20 -4.16 -3.37 3.75
C LEU A 20 -4.32 -2.11 2.89
N ARG A 21 -5.24 -2.13 1.92
CA ARG A 21 -5.54 -0.97 1.05
C ARG A 21 -5.98 0.24 1.87
N ASN A 22 -6.92 0.05 2.80
CA ASN A 22 -7.46 1.14 3.63
C ASN A 22 -6.37 1.74 4.52
N LEU A 23 -5.57 0.88 5.16
CA LEU A 23 -4.48 1.30 6.03
C LEU A 23 -3.37 2.01 5.24
N THR A 24 -3.06 1.51 4.04
CA THR A 24 -2.15 2.19 3.11
C THR A 24 -2.66 3.59 2.77
N ARG A 25 -3.95 3.75 2.49
CA ARG A 25 -4.54 5.07 2.22
C ARG A 25 -4.34 6.02 3.41
N GLU A 26 -4.60 5.56 4.63
CA GLU A 26 -4.43 6.38 5.84
C GLU A 26 -2.98 6.82 6.05
N VAL A 27 -2.03 5.88 5.89
CA VAL A 27 -0.59 6.15 6.03
C VAL A 27 -0.09 7.11 4.95
N PHE A 28 -0.45 6.86 3.68
CA PHE A 28 0.12 7.58 2.53
C PHE A 28 -0.66 8.84 2.12
N SER A 29 -1.91 9.02 2.52
CA SER A 29 -2.71 10.22 2.23
C SER A 29 -2.03 11.52 2.65
N ASN A 30 -1.22 11.46 3.70
CA ASN A 30 -0.54 12.61 4.27
C ASN A 30 0.94 12.70 3.91
N ILE A 31 1.43 11.83 3.02
CA ILE A 31 2.83 11.83 2.60
C ILE A 31 2.98 12.68 1.35
N GLY A 32 3.68 13.81 1.53
CA GLY A 32 4.06 14.70 0.45
C GLY A 32 2.86 15.26 -0.34
N THR A 33 3.17 15.77 -1.53
CA THR A 33 2.17 16.31 -2.46
C THR A 33 1.53 15.20 -3.29
N GLU A 34 0.39 15.47 -3.93
CA GLU A 34 -0.22 14.56 -4.90
C GLU A 34 0.77 14.09 -5.97
N LYS A 35 1.56 15.02 -6.51
CA LYS A 35 2.63 14.73 -7.48
C LYS A 35 3.67 13.75 -6.93
N SER A 36 3.97 13.82 -5.64
CA SER A 36 4.90 12.90 -4.97
C SER A 36 4.29 11.50 -4.86
N ARG A 37 2.99 11.41 -4.51
CA ARG A 37 2.25 10.14 -4.48
C ARG A 37 2.14 9.51 -5.88
N GLN A 38 1.85 10.30 -6.91
CA GLN A 38 1.79 9.83 -8.30
C GLN A 38 3.14 9.28 -8.78
N ARG A 39 4.26 9.96 -8.47
CA ARG A 39 5.60 9.44 -8.76
C ARG A 39 5.88 8.13 -8.04
N LEU A 40 5.53 8.04 -6.75
CA LEU A 40 5.69 6.81 -5.99
C LEU A 40 4.89 5.66 -6.62
N VAL A 41 3.63 5.89 -7.01
CA VAL A 41 2.81 4.89 -7.71
C VAL A 41 3.47 4.43 -9.00
N TYR A 42 4.00 5.36 -9.80
CA TYR A 42 4.70 5.02 -11.03
C TYR A 42 5.94 4.14 -10.76
N ASP A 43 6.76 4.51 -9.77
CA ASP A 43 7.95 3.73 -9.40
C ASP A 43 7.60 2.33 -8.91
N LEU A 44 6.52 2.20 -8.12
CA LEU A 44 6.01 0.92 -7.63
C LEU A 44 5.49 0.04 -8.77
N LEU A 45 4.68 0.60 -9.67
CA LEU A 45 4.18 -0.13 -10.85
C LEU A 45 5.33 -0.57 -11.78
N ASN A 46 6.36 0.27 -11.93
CA ASN A 46 7.54 -0.10 -12.71
C ASN A 46 8.35 -1.22 -12.05
N ALA A 47 8.47 -1.22 -10.72
CA ALA A 47 9.08 -2.32 -9.97
C ALA A 47 8.29 -3.63 -10.15
N LEU A 48 6.95 -3.58 -10.11
CA LEU A 48 6.10 -4.74 -10.40
C LEU A 48 6.27 -5.25 -11.84
N LYS A 49 6.23 -4.35 -12.82
CA LYS A 49 6.43 -4.68 -14.24
C LYS A 49 7.76 -5.38 -14.51
N THR A 50 8.80 -5.03 -13.75
CA THR A 50 10.15 -5.61 -13.87
C THR A 50 10.39 -6.78 -12.90
N ASN A 51 9.36 -7.21 -12.15
CA ASN A 51 9.42 -8.24 -11.11
C ASN A 51 10.51 -7.98 -10.04
N ASP A 52 10.82 -6.70 -9.78
CA ASP A 52 11.80 -6.27 -8.79
C ASP A 52 11.12 -6.05 -7.42
N ARG A 53 10.83 -7.16 -6.74
CA ARG A 53 10.16 -7.15 -5.42
C ARG A 53 10.96 -6.42 -4.36
N LYS A 54 12.29 -6.53 -4.40
CA LYS A 54 13.18 -5.88 -3.45
C LYS A 54 13.08 -4.37 -3.57
N ARG A 55 13.10 -3.85 -4.80
CA ARG A 55 12.88 -2.43 -5.07
C ARG A 55 11.49 -1.98 -4.66
N PHE A 56 10.45 -2.78 -4.93
CA PHE A 56 9.09 -2.46 -4.49
C PHE A 56 9.01 -2.26 -2.97
N LEU A 57 9.49 -3.24 -2.19
CA LEU A 57 9.49 -3.16 -0.73
C LEU A 57 10.36 -2.02 -0.21
N TRP A 58 11.54 -1.82 -0.80
CA TRP A 58 12.42 -0.71 -0.43
C TRP A 58 11.76 0.66 -0.64
N LEU A 59 11.05 0.85 -1.76
CA LEU A 59 10.31 2.09 -2.02
C LEU A 59 9.24 2.35 -0.95
N ILE A 60 8.51 1.31 -0.52
CA ILE A 60 7.52 1.41 0.55
C ILE A 60 8.19 1.80 1.87
N LEU A 61 9.19 1.04 2.31
CA LEU A 61 9.88 1.28 3.59
C LEU A 61 10.55 2.65 3.65
N LYS A 62 11.19 3.09 2.56
CA LYS A 62 11.80 4.41 2.48
C LYS A 62 10.77 5.52 2.70
N ASN A 63 9.59 5.42 2.08
CA ASN A 63 8.56 6.45 2.22
C ASN A 63 7.92 6.42 3.61
N VAL A 64 7.72 5.24 4.17
CA VAL A 64 7.17 5.07 5.53
C VAL A 64 8.12 5.62 6.60
N ASN A 65 9.44 5.43 6.44
CA ASN A 65 10.44 5.97 7.35
C ASN A 65 10.50 7.51 7.38
N ASN A 66 9.93 8.19 6.40
CA ASN A 66 9.89 9.66 6.35
C ASN A 66 8.64 10.25 7.02
N ILE A 67 7.75 9.42 7.59
CA ILE A 67 6.50 9.86 8.21
C ILE A 67 6.76 10.28 9.67
N SER A 68 6.11 11.36 10.12
CA SER A 68 6.29 11.88 11.48
C SER A 68 5.85 10.90 12.56
N VAL A 69 6.45 11.05 13.76
CA VAL A 69 6.25 10.20 14.93
C VAL A 69 4.79 10.16 15.41
N GLU A 70 4.03 11.23 15.20
CA GLU A 70 2.62 11.32 15.57
C GLU A 70 1.71 10.32 14.82
N LYS A 71 2.18 9.82 13.67
CA LYS A 71 1.47 8.79 12.88
C LYS A 71 2.09 7.40 13.04
N SER A 72 3.00 7.25 14.01
CA SER A 72 3.77 6.02 14.21
C SER A 72 2.88 4.81 14.46
N GLU A 73 1.71 4.97 15.07
CA GLU A 73 0.81 3.83 15.36
C GLU A 73 0.23 3.24 14.07
N LYS A 74 -0.34 4.06 13.18
CA LYS A 74 -0.86 3.59 11.88
C LYS A 74 0.25 3.07 10.96
N VAL A 75 1.42 3.69 11.02
CA VAL A 75 2.62 3.23 10.33
C VAL A 75 3.05 1.85 10.82
N LYS A 76 3.01 1.63 12.14
CA LYS A 76 3.35 0.35 12.76
C LYS A 76 2.33 -0.73 12.40
N GLU A 77 1.03 -0.44 12.52
CA GLU A 77 -0.04 -1.34 12.08
C GLU A 77 0.15 -1.74 10.60
N PHE A 78 0.50 -0.78 9.74
CA PHE A 78 0.76 -1.04 8.32
C PHE A 78 1.96 -1.97 8.12
N ALA A 79 3.07 -1.68 8.79
CA ALA A 79 4.28 -2.48 8.69
C ALA A 79 4.07 -3.91 9.19
N GLU A 80 3.36 -4.07 10.31
CA GLU A 80 3.00 -5.37 10.88
C GLU A 80 2.12 -6.17 9.92
N LEU A 81 1.03 -5.58 9.42
CA LEU A 81 0.13 -6.25 8.47
C LEU A 81 0.86 -6.63 7.17
N LEU A 82 1.67 -5.73 6.61
CA LEU A 82 2.45 -6.02 5.41
C LEU A 82 3.42 -7.18 5.65
N SER A 83 4.11 -7.20 6.79
CA SER A 83 5.03 -8.28 7.15
C SER A 83 4.31 -9.62 7.29
N THR A 84 3.18 -9.64 7.99
CA THR A 84 2.35 -10.84 8.16
C THR A 84 1.90 -11.40 6.82
N LEU A 85 1.32 -10.57 5.95
CA LEU A 85 0.82 -11.02 4.66
C LEU A 85 1.94 -11.50 3.74
N GLN A 86 3.11 -10.88 3.78
CA GLN A 86 4.27 -11.33 2.99
C GLN A 86 4.80 -12.69 3.47
N PHE A 87 4.83 -12.92 4.79
CA PHE A 87 5.35 -14.16 5.38
C PHE A 87 4.35 -15.32 5.26
N GLU A 88 3.08 -15.09 5.55
CA GLU A 88 2.05 -16.15 5.55
C GLU A 88 1.64 -16.57 4.13
N HIS A 89 1.84 -15.68 3.14
CA HIS A 89 1.37 -15.87 1.77
C HIS A 89 2.48 -15.69 0.73
N GLU A 90 3.70 -16.17 0.99
CA GLU A 90 4.89 -15.97 0.14
C GLU A 90 4.79 -16.70 -1.23
N THR A 91 4.00 -16.15 -2.15
CA THR A 91 3.91 -16.60 -3.55
C THR A 91 3.99 -15.41 -4.49
N VAL A 92 4.32 -15.65 -5.76
CA VAL A 92 4.32 -14.61 -6.81
C VAL A 92 2.93 -13.97 -6.94
N GLU A 93 1.89 -14.79 -7.01
CA GLU A 93 0.52 -14.33 -7.22
C GLU A 93 0.00 -13.51 -6.04
N ASN A 94 0.29 -13.95 -4.81
CA ASN A 94 -0.10 -13.20 -3.61
C ASN A 94 0.69 -11.91 -3.48
N PHE A 95 1.98 -11.92 -3.82
CA PHE A 95 2.79 -10.71 -3.83
C PHE A 95 2.17 -9.64 -4.73
N ASP A 96 1.75 -10.01 -5.95
CA ASP A 96 1.11 -9.07 -6.88
C ASP A 96 -0.20 -8.54 -6.30
N LYS A 97 -1.05 -9.40 -5.71
CA LYS A 97 -2.30 -8.98 -5.05
C LYS A 97 -2.05 -7.99 -3.91
N ILE A 98 -1.08 -8.29 -3.05
CA ILE A 98 -0.66 -7.43 -1.93
C ILE A 98 -0.14 -6.09 -2.47
N ALA A 99 0.72 -6.12 -3.48
CA ALA A 99 1.31 -4.94 -4.08
C ALA A 99 0.25 -4.04 -4.75
N TYR A 100 -0.71 -4.63 -5.48
CA TYR A 100 -1.83 -3.89 -6.07
C TYR A 100 -2.72 -3.25 -5.00
N ALA A 101 -2.97 -3.93 -3.88
CA ALA A 101 -3.71 -3.34 -2.76
C ALA A 101 -3.02 -2.10 -2.20
N ILE A 102 -1.69 -2.12 -2.07
CA ILE A 102 -0.88 -0.97 -1.64
C ILE A 102 -0.98 0.16 -2.68
N VAL A 103 -0.74 -0.13 -3.96
CA VAL A 103 -0.81 0.87 -5.04
C VAL A 103 -2.17 1.56 -5.07
N MET A 104 -3.25 0.79 -5.02
CA MET A 104 -4.62 1.32 -4.97
C MET A 104 -4.87 2.15 -3.71
N GLY A 105 -4.31 1.75 -2.57
CA GLY A 105 -4.36 2.51 -1.32
C GLY A 105 -3.75 3.90 -1.47
N ILE A 106 -2.53 3.98 -2.02
CA ILE A 106 -1.83 5.25 -2.27
C ILE A 106 -2.62 6.14 -3.24
N MET A 107 -3.14 5.56 -4.34
CA MET A 107 -3.93 6.27 -5.33
C MET A 107 -5.25 6.80 -4.76
N SER A 108 -5.86 6.09 -3.82
CA SER A 108 -7.11 6.50 -3.15
C SER A 108 -6.91 7.56 -2.06
N GLY A 109 -5.67 7.99 -1.81
CA GLY A 109 -5.37 9.08 -0.88
C GLY A 109 -5.81 10.42 -1.47
N GLU A 110 -6.92 10.95 -0.97
CA GLU A 110 -7.41 12.27 -1.34
C GLU A 110 -6.33 13.32 -1.04
N SER A 111 -6.00 14.13 -2.05
CA SER A 111 -5.36 15.41 -1.82
C SER A 111 -6.36 16.22 -1.01
N LYS A 112 -5.96 16.74 0.16
CA LYS A 112 -6.66 17.90 0.71
C LYS A 112 -6.49 19.00 -0.34
N THR A 113 -7.46 19.13 -1.25
CA THR A 113 -7.65 20.35 -2.01
C THR A 113 -7.79 21.42 -0.96
N GLU A 114 -6.80 22.30 -0.88
CA GLU A 114 -6.94 23.56 -0.20
C GLU A 114 -8.21 24.19 -0.74
N ILE A 115 -9.22 24.32 0.11
CA ILE A 115 -10.30 25.26 -0.08
C ILE A 115 -9.64 26.63 0.15
N GLY A 116 -8.90 27.13 -0.84
CA GLY A 116 -8.67 28.56 -1.05
C GLY A 116 -9.62 28.95 -2.19
N GLY A 117 -10.67 29.73 -1.99
CA GLY A 117 -10.74 30.93 -1.18
C GLY A 117 -10.37 32.10 -2.09
N ASP A 118 -11.36 32.62 -2.83
CA ASP A 118 -11.42 34.06 -3.04
C ASP A 118 -12.86 34.54 -2.86
N SER A 119 -12.98 35.52 -1.97
CA SER A 119 -14.20 36.29 -1.73
C SER A 119 -13.97 37.63 -2.43
N ASN A 120 -15.00 38.13 -3.11
CA ASN A 120 -15.16 39.47 -3.71
C ASN A 120 -14.79 39.61 -5.20
N GLU A 121 -15.82 39.68 -6.05
CA GLU A 121 -16.37 40.93 -6.60
C GLU A 121 -17.82 40.73 -7.04
#